data_AF-A0A161Z267-F1
#
_entry.id   AF-A0A161Z267-F1
#
_cell.length_a   1.000
_cell.length_b   1.000
_cell.length_c   1.000
_cell.angle_alpha   90.00
_cell.angle_beta   90.00
_cell.angle_gamma   90.00
#
_symmetry.space_group_name_H-M   'P 1'
#
loop_
_entity.id
_entity.type
_entity.pdbx_description
1 polymer ?
#
loop_
_entity_poly.entity_id
_entity_poly.type
_entity_poly.pdbx_seq_one_letter_code
_entity_poly.pdbx_strand_id
1 'polypeptide(L)'
;MASKEALLTYIQQFLEERGVILSLAELEKYNFVAEGALDSFEILTLTMGIETHFSLPVAPELLLDERNGVVGNLVTALMEQA
;
A
#
# COMPACT_ATOMS: atom_id res chain seq x y z
N MET A 1 -1.13 -14.32 -9.65
CA MET A 1 -1.75 -14.36 -8.32
C MET A 1 -0.96 -13.40 -7.46
N ALA A 2 -1.60 -12.42 -6.84
CA ALA A 2 -0.91 -11.52 -5.93
C ALA A 2 -0.40 -12.32 -4.72
N SER A 3 0.84 -12.07 -4.31
CA SER A 3 1.36 -12.56 -3.03
C SER A 3 1.63 -11.37 -2.13
N LYS A 4 1.65 -11.62 -0.81
CA LYS A 4 2.00 -10.61 0.19
C LYS A 4 3.34 -9.96 -0.14
N GLU A 5 4.35 -10.76 -0.50
CA GLU A 5 5.69 -10.28 -0.83
C GLU A 5 5.70 -9.41 -2.09
N ALA A 6 4.91 -9.77 -3.11
CA ALA A 6 4.83 -9.01 -4.34
C ALA A 6 4.15 -7.64 -4.13
N LEU A 7 3.10 -7.58 -3.30
CA LEU A 7 2.44 -6.34 -2.91
C LEU A 7 3.37 -5.46 -2.06
N LEU A 8 4.07 -6.03 -1.08
CA LEU A 8 5.04 -5.29 -0.28
C LEU A 8 6.17 -4.72 -1.14
N THR A 9 6.71 -5.52 -2.07
CA THR A 9 7.75 -5.07 -3.00
C THR A 9 7.28 -3.90 -3.85
N TYR A 10 6.05 -3.99 -4.37
CA TYR A 10 5.46 -2.91 -5.16
C TYR A 10 5.29 -1.62 -4.35
N ILE A 11 4.72 -1.71 -3.15
CA ILE A 11 4.53 -0.54 -2.26
C ILE A 11 5.88 0.05 -1.85
N GLN A 12 6.88 -0.79 -1.58
CA GLN A 12 8.24 -0.34 -1.27
C GLN A 12 8.83 0.48 -2.41
N GLN A 13 8.79 -0.03 -3.64
CA GLN A 13 9.29 0.69 -4.81
C GLN A 13 8.57 2.04 -5.00
N PHE A 14 7.24 2.04 -4.83
CA PHE A 14 6.44 3.25 -4.92
C PHE A 14 6.82 4.32 -3.89
N LEU A 15 7.16 3.91 -2.66
CA LEU A 15 7.62 4.77 -1.59
C LEU A 15 9.07 5.24 -1.82
N GLU A 16 9.95 4.37 -2.29
CA GLU A 16 11.34 4.71 -2.61
C GLU A 16 11.44 5.76 -3.73
N GLU A 17 10.59 5.67 -4.75
CA GLU A 17 10.47 6.67 -5.82
C GLU A 17 10.09 8.07 -5.30
N ARG A 18 9.50 8.13 -4.10
CA ARG A 18 9.10 9.37 -3.39
C ARG A 18 10.07 9.77 -2.29
N GLY A 19 11.20 9.08 -2.18
CA GLY A 19 12.26 9.37 -1.21
C GLY A 19 12.04 8.74 0.16
N VAL A 20 11.08 7.83 0.31
CA VAL A 20 10.83 7.10 1.56
C VAL A 20 11.56 5.76 1.50
N ILE A 21 12.70 5.67 2.18
CA ILE A 21 13.55 4.48 2.20
C ILE A 21 13.36 3.76 3.53
N LEU A 22 12.83 2.54 3.48
CA LEU A 22 12.50 1.74 4.65
C LEU A 22 13.08 0.33 4.50
N SER A 23 13.53 -0.26 5.61
CA SER A 23 13.74 -1.71 5.64
C SER A 23 12.40 -2.46 5.59
N LEU A 24 12.40 -3.74 5.23
CA LEU A 24 11.19 -4.55 5.18
C LEU A 24 10.43 -4.59 6.53
N ALA A 25 11.15 -4.63 7.65
CA ALA A 25 10.55 -4.64 8.98
C ALA A 25 9.90 -3.31 9.38
N GLU A 26 10.40 -2.19 8.82
CA GLU A 26 9.82 -0.86 9.00
C GLU A 26 8.64 -0.67 8.06
N LEU A 27 8.76 -1.12 6.81
CA LEU A 27 7.72 -1.05 5.79
C LEU A 27 6.40 -1.59 6.29
N GLU A 28 6.36 -2.83 6.82
CA GLU A 28 5.11 -3.44 7.29
C GLU A 28 4.43 -2.66 8.43
N LYS A 29 5.17 -1.83 9.17
CA LYS A 29 4.66 -1.01 10.28
C LYS A 29 4.46 0.46 9.89
N TYR A 30 4.83 0.83 8.67
CA TYR A 30 4.86 2.20 8.21
C TYR A 30 3.45 2.70 7.91
N ASN A 31 3.10 3.87 8.46
CA ASN A 31 1.83 4.52 8.19
C ASN A 31 2.04 5.68 7.20
N PHE A 32 1.81 5.42 5.91
CA PHE A 32 2.09 6.42 4.86
C PHE A 32 1.16 7.63 4.90
N VAL A 33 0.01 7.52 5.58
CA VAL A 33 -0.93 8.64 5.79
C VAL A 33 -0.51 9.49 6.99
N ALA A 34 -0.22 8.86 8.13
CA ALA A 34 0.13 9.58 9.36
C ALA A 34 1.49 10.29 9.26
N GLU A 35 2.43 9.71 8.54
CA GLU A 35 3.74 10.33 8.26
C GLU A 35 3.65 11.44 7.21
N GLY A 36 2.48 11.67 6.60
CA GLY A 36 2.29 12.65 5.53
C GLY A 36 3.13 12.37 4.30
N ALA A 37 3.50 11.10 4.10
CA ALA A 37 4.43 10.68 3.06
C ALA A 37 3.76 10.53 1.70
N LEU A 38 2.46 10.21 1.68
CA LEU A 38 1.65 10.19 0.47
C LEU A 38 0.50 11.19 0.59
N ASP A 39 0.34 12.03 -0.43
CA ASP A 39 -0.85 12.86 -0.57
C ASP A 39 -2.04 12.08 -1.17
N SER A 40 -3.20 12.74 -1.31
CA SER A 40 -4.40 12.11 -1.84
C SER A 40 -4.26 11.62 -3.30
N PHE A 41 -3.44 12.28 -4.12
CA PHE A 41 -3.19 11.86 -5.50
C PHE A 41 -2.24 10.67 -5.53
N GLU A 42 -1.25 10.63 -4.66
CA GLU A 42 -0.31 9.52 -4.56
C GLU A 42 -0.98 8.27 -4.00
N ILE A 43 -1.86 8.41 -3.01
CA ILE A 43 -2.70 7.31 -2.52
C ILE A 43 -3.56 6.76 -3.68
N LEU A 44 -4.21 7.63 -4.44
CA LEU A 44 -4.99 7.20 -5.61
C LEU A 44 -4.12 6.50 -6.67
N THR A 45 -2.91 7.01 -6.89
CA THR A 45 -1.96 6.42 -7.86
C THR A 45 -1.51 5.03 -7.40
N LEU A 46 -1.22 4.88 -6.12
CA LEU A 46 -0.86 3.60 -5.51
C LEU A 46 -1.97 2.57 -5.73
N THR A 47 -3.22 2.94 -5.45
CA THR A 47 -4.36 2.01 -5.53
C THR A 47 -4.65 1.59 -6.96
N MET A 48 -4.68 2.54 -7.91
CA MET A 48 -4.83 2.23 -9.34
C MET A 48 -3.69 1.34 -9.86
N GLY A 49 -2.48 1.56 -9.36
CA GLY A 49 -1.32 0.73 -9.66
C GLY A 49 -1.49 -0.70 -9.16
N ILE A 50 -1.96 -0.88 -7.93
CA ILE A 50 -2.26 -2.21 -7.36
C ILE A 50 -3.31 -2.93 -8.23
N GLU A 51 -4.40 -2.26 -8.60
CA GLU A 51 -5.44 -2.83 -9.45
C GLU A 51 -4.88 -3.26 -10.81
N THR A 52 -4.08 -2.41 -11.43
CA THR A 52 -3.51 -2.64 -12.76
C THR A 52 -2.49 -3.79 -12.77
N HIS A 53 -1.62 -3.87 -11.76
CA HIS A 53 -0.51 -4.83 -11.74
C HIS A 53 -0.91 -6.21 -11.19
N PHE A 54 -1.90 -6.26 -10.30
CA PHE A 54 -2.26 -7.49 -9.58
C PHE A 54 -3.66 -8.01 -9.92
N SER A 55 -4.44 -7.27 -10.72
CA SER A 55 -5.86 -7.56 -10.97
C SER A 55 -6.67 -7.69 -9.67
N LEU A 56 -6.26 -6.94 -8.63
CA LEU A 56 -6.90 -6.90 -7.33
C LEU A 56 -7.69 -5.60 -7.20
N PRO A 57 -9.03 -5.64 -7.12
CA PRO A 57 -9.82 -4.43 -6.92
C PRO A 57 -9.51 -3.82 -5.56
N VAL A 58 -9.35 -2.49 -5.50
CA VAL A 58 -9.15 -1.78 -4.23
C VAL A 58 -10.43 -1.04 -3.89
N ALA A 59 -11.24 -1.63 -3.00
CA ALA A 59 -12.49 -1.04 -2.57
C ALA A 59 -12.25 0.30 -1.83
N PRO A 60 -13.02 1.38 -2.12
CA PRO A 60 -12.85 2.68 -1.46
C PRO A 60 -12.93 2.60 0.07
N GLU A 61 -13.71 1.67 0.61
CA GLU A 61 -13.86 1.44 2.05
C GLU A 61 -12.53 1.03 2.70
N LEU A 62 -11.63 0.37 1.97
CA LEU A 62 -10.28 0.08 2.46
C LEU A 62 -9.47 1.35 2.68
N LEU A 63 -9.70 2.40 1.89
CA LEU A 63 -8.99 3.68 1.99
C LEU A 63 -9.58 4.58 3.09
N LEU A 64 -10.82 4.32 3.50
CA LEU A 64 -11.49 5.03 4.58
C LEU A 64 -11.16 4.43 5.96
N ASP A 65 -10.70 3.19 6.02
CA ASP A 65 -10.24 2.58 7.26
C ASP A 65 -8.83 3.09 7.63
N GLU A 66 -8.75 3.89 8.69
CA GLU A 66 -7.49 4.48 9.17
C GLU A 66 -6.41 3.43 9.47
N ARG A 67 -6.79 2.19 9.76
CA ARG A 67 -5.85 1.09 10.01
C ARG A 67 -5.09 0.70 8.74
N ASN A 68 -5.69 0.88 7.57
CA ASN A 68 -5.07 0.59 6.28
C ASN A 68 -4.15 1.71 5.79
N GLY A 69 -4.02 2.80 6.55
CA GLY A 69 -2.89 3.72 6.39
C GLY A 69 -1.55 3.03 6.70
N VAL A 70 -1.55 1.94 7.47
CA VAL A 70 -0.38 1.09 7.70
C VAL A 70 -0.22 0.10 6.54
N VAL A 71 0.97 0.06 5.92
CA VAL A 71 1.25 -0.80 4.76
C VAL A 71 0.94 -2.27 5.02
N GLY A 72 1.38 -2.83 6.16
CA GLY A 72 1.13 -4.24 6.49
C GLY A 72 -0.35 -4.57 6.62
N ASN A 73 -1.15 -3.64 7.15
CA ASN A 73 -2.61 -3.80 7.27
C ASN A 73 -3.28 -3.71 5.91
N LEU A 74 -2.90 -2.75 5.07
CA LEU A 74 -3.40 -2.62 3.70
C LEU A 74 -3.14 -3.90 2.90
N VAL A 75 -1.91 -4.41 2.92
CA VAL A 75 -1.57 -5.65 2.21
C VAL A 75 -2.36 -6.84 2.75
N THR A 76 -2.54 -6.94 4.06
CA THR A 76 -3.35 -8.01 4.66
C THR A 76 -4.80 -7.91 4.19
N ALA A 77 -5.40 -6.73 4.23
CA ALA A 77 -6.76 -6.51 3.78
C ALA A 77 -6.96 -6.81 2.29
N LEU A 78 -6.00 -6.46 1.44
CA LEU A 78 -6.02 -6.80 0.00
C LEU A 78 -5.94 -8.32 -0.24
N MET A 79 -5.17 -9.04 0.57
CA MET A 79 -5.07 -10.51 0.48
C MET A 79 -6.32 -11.23 0.99
N GLU A 80 -7.06 -10.64 1.95
CA GLU A 80 -8.32 -11.20 2.44
C GLU A 80 -9.50 -10.97 1.48
N GLN A 81 -9.38 -10.02 0.55
CA GLN A 81 -10.36 -9.77 -0.52
C GLN A 81 -10.15 -10.62 -1.78
N ALA A 82 -8.95 -11.19 -1.95
CA ALA A 82 -8.51 -11.95 -3.13
C ALA A 82 -8.99 -13.41 -3.10
#